data_AF-G3MHN4-F1
#
_entry.id   AF-G3MHN4-F1
#
_cell.length_a   1.000
_cell.length_b   1.000
_cell.length_c   1.000
_cell.angle_alpha   90.00
_cell.angle_beta   90.00
_cell.angle_gamma   90.00
#
_symmetry.space_group_name_H-M   'P 1'
#
loop_
_entity.id
_entity.type
_entity.pdbx_description
1 polymer ?
#
loop_
_entity_poly.entity_id
_entity_poly.type
_entity_poly.pdbx_seq_one_letter_code
_entity_poly.pdbx_strand_id
1 'polypeptide(L)'
;ISFKLKSPLQERLDERGCRAGLSFRTVNESYSFLVTPVSIDIPRGPTNTCVDFIWFDGLEEDDMNGKRLCGDRFPKTSAVRTKGDRFTIWWSSEPSRDADKKASFNVVIAAFVNKTSESECPESWRRCDNGACLEPLVWCDGIDNCGDGSDETAANCSPSTVLSIPGIVIIAVLVALIIVAVVVVVFVCKRRRAYRAT
;
A
#
# COMPACT_ATOMS: atom_id res chain seq x y z
N ILE A 1 8.94 -5.71 2.39
CA ILE A 1 8.44 -6.48 1.21
C ILE A 1 6.91 -6.59 1.28
N SER A 2 6.22 -6.33 0.17
CA SER A 2 4.76 -6.45 0.05
C SER A 2 4.41 -7.33 -1.14
N PHE A 3 3.33 -8.10 -1.00
CA PHE A 3 2.80 -8.94 -2.06
C PHE A 3 1.30 -8.73 -2.20
N LYS A 4 0.84 -8.66 -3.44
CA LYS A 4 -0.57 -8.71 -3.79
C LYS A 4 -0.89 -10.07 -4.38
N LEU A 5 -1.60 -10.89 -3.61
CA LEU A 5 -2.07 -12.18 -4.06
C LEU A 5 -3.45 -11.99 -4.71
N LYS A 6 -3.50 -12.18 -6.03
CA LYS A 6 -4.75 -12.37 -6.75
C LYS A 6 -4.90 -13.83 -7.10
N SER A 7 -6.08 -14.38 -6.85
CA SER A 7 -6.41 -15.71 -7.39
C SER A 7 -6.24 -15.69 -8.92
N PRO A 8 -5.84 -16.81 -9.54
CA PRO A 8 -5.90 -16.95 -10.99
C PRO A 8 -7.32 -16.58 -11.46
N LEU A 9 -7.44 -15.74 -12.49
CA LEU A 9 -8.72 -15.49 -13.14
C LEU A 9 -9.14 -16.77 -13.87
N GLN A 10 -9.84 -17.66 -13.17
CA GLN A 10 -10.42 -18.82 -13.80
C GLN A 10 -11.71 -18.38 -14.50
N GLU A 11 -11.69 -18.28 -15.83
CA GLU A 11 -12.88 -17.92 -16.62
C GLU A 11 -14.01 -18.96 -16.50
N ARG A 12 -13.67 -20.19 -16.07
CA ARG A 12 -14.55 -21.35 -15.87
C ARG A 12 -13.98 -22.27 -14.79
N LEU A 13 -14.69 -22.46 -13.67
CA LEU A 13 -14.28 -23.41 -12.62
C LEU A 13 -14.23 -24.84 -13.21
N ASP A 14 -13.10 -25.54 -13.06
CA ASP A 14 -12.88 -26.90 -13.59
C ASP A 14 -13.82 -27.90 -12.88
N GLU A 15 -14.27 -28.94 -13.59
CA GLU A 15 -15.10 -30.02 -13.03
C GLU A 15 -14.34 -30.86 -12.00
N ARG A 16 -13.03 -30.66 -11.88
CA ARG A 16 -12.18 -31.22 -10.83
C ARG A 16 -11.88 -30.11 -9.84
N GLY A 17 -12.55 -30.15 -8.68
CA GLY A 17 -12.28 -29.24 -7.58
C GLY A 17 -10.79 -29.18 -7.22
N CYS A 18 -10.35 -28.06 -6.65
CA CYS A 18 -8.96 -27.79 -6.35
C CYS A 18 -8.80 -27.42 -4.87
N ARG A 19 -7.76 -27.96 -4.23
CA ARG A 19 -7.30 -27.49 -2.93
C ARG A 19 -5.85 -27.11 -3.05
N ALA A 20 -5.53 -25.88 -2.67
CA ALA A 20 -4.17 -25.40 -2.63
C ALA A 20 -3.98 -24.44 -1.47
N GLY A 21 -2.72 -24.30 -1.07
CA GLY A 21 -2.33 -23.44 0.02
C GLY A 21 -0.98 -22.82 -0.25
N LEU A 22 -0.79 -21.61 0.25
CA LEU A 22 0.45 -20.87 0.17
C LEU A 22 0.86 -20.49 1.59
N SER A 23 2.01 -21.02 2.02
CA SER A 23 2.60 -20.72 3.32
C SER A 23 3.65 -19.64 3.16
N PHE A 24 3.55 -18.61 3.98
CA PHE A 24 4.51 -17.52 4.06
C PHE A 24 5.26 -17.62 5.37
N ARG A 25 6.57 -17.39 5.31
CA ARG A 25 7.44 -17.33 6.48
C ARG A 25 8.44 -16.18 6.29
N THR A 26 8.64 -15.37 7.32
CA THR A 26 9.67 -14.35 7.31
C THR A 26 11.06 -14.98 7.50
N VAL A 27 12.11 -14.26 7.10
CA VAL A 27 13.49 -14.72 7.31
C VAL A 27 13.91 -14.63 8.78
N ASN A 28 13.24 -13.76 9.55
CA ASN A 28 13.54 -13.49 10.95
C ASN A 28 12.23 -13.41 11.76
N GLU A 29 12.22 -14.05 12.91
CA GLU A 29 11.09 -14.15 13.86
C GLU A 29 10.69 -12.81 14.48
N SER A 30 11.56 -11.79 14.43
CA SER A 30 11.22 -10.41 14.82
C SER A 30 10.25 -9.72 13.85
N TYR A 31 9.94 -10.34 12.72
CA TYR A 31 8.97 -9.86 11.75
C TYR A 31 7.71 -10.72 11.78
N SER A 32 6.59 -10.08 11.46
CA SER A 32 5.28 -10.72 11.31
C SER A 32 4.60 -10.11 10.08
N PHE A 33 3.40 -10.58 9.74
CA PHE A 33 2.68 -10.09 8.57
C PHE A 33 1.39 -9.37 8.95
N LEU A 34 1.12 -8.29 8.25
CA LEU A 34 -0.21 -7.73 8.08
C LEU A 34 -0.84 -8.40 6.87
N VAL A 35 -2.02 -8.96 7.08
CA VAL A 35 -2.83 -9.59 6.04
C VAL A 35 -4.04 -8.70 5.83
N THR A 36 -4.04 -7.99 4.70
CA THR A 36 -5.09 -7.04 4.32
C THR A 36 -5.93 -7.65 3.19
N PRO A 37 -7.04 -8.26 3.53
CA PRO A 37 -8.03 -8.74 2.56
C PRO A 37 -8.74 -7.57 1.88
N VAL A 38 -8.59 -7.47 0.56
CA VAL A 38 -9.11 -6.35 -0.23
C VAL A 38 -10.49 -6.68 -0.80
N SER A 39 -10.64 -7.84 -1.43
CA SER A 39 -11.91 -8.29 -1.97
C SER A 39 -11.99 -9.80 -2.00
N ILE A 40 -13.20 -10.33 -1.80
CA ILE A 40 -13.52 -11.75 -1.93
C ILE A 40 -14.85 -11.86 -2.65
N ASP A 41 -14.77 -12.34 -3.88
CA ASP A 41 -15.89 -12.56 -4.77
C ASP A 41 -16.06 -14.08 -4.94
N ILE A 42 -16.28 -14.78 -3.82
CA ILE A 42 -16.54 -16.21 -3.80
C ILE A 42 -18.03 -16.42 -3.47
N PRO A 43 -18.86 -16.95 -4.40
CA PRO A 43 -20.29 -17.05 -4.19
C PRO A 43 -20.65 -18.05 -3.09
N ARG A 44 -21.79 -17.82 -2.42
CA ARG A 44 -22.35 -18.79 -1.48
C ARG A 44 -23.01 -19.95 -2.24
N GLY A 45 -22.96 -21.14 -1.65
CA GLY A 45 -23.69 -22.29 -2.13
C GLY A 45 -25.21 -22.13 -1.93
N PRO A 46 -26.02 -23.05 -2.49
CA PRO A 46 -27.48 -22.99 -2.45
C PRO A 46 -28.08 -22.95 -1.04
N THR A 47 -27.37 -23.54 -0.06
CA THR A 47 -27.78 -23.60 1.35
C THR A 47 -27.18 -22.48 2.20
N ASN A 48 -26.70 -21.39 1.59
CA ASN A 48 -26.00 -20.29 2.26
C ASN A 48 -24.69 -20.72 2.96
N THR A 49 -24.12 -21.84 2.50
CA THR A 49 -22.86 -22.41 3.00
C THR A 49 -21.69 -22.06 2.08
N CYS A 50 -20.49 -21.94 2.64
CA CYS A 50 -19.27 -21.74 1.86
C CYS A 50 -18.74 -23.10 1.39
N VAL A 51 -19.17 -23.50 0.19
CA VAL A 51 -18.69 -24.71 -0.49
C VAL A 51 -17.31 -24.46 -1.08
N ASP A 52 -17.19 -23.39 -1.87
CA ASP A 52 -15.91 -22.78 -2.20
C ASP A 52 -15.55 -21.77 -1.10
N PHE A 53 -14.31 -21.78 -0.66
CA PHE A 53 -13.87 -20.90 0.43
C PHE A 53 -12.38 -20.69 0.44
N ILE A 54 -12.00 -19.57 1.05
CA ILE A 54 -10.65 -19.28 1.52
C ILE A 54 -10.66 -19.34 3.05
N TRP A 55 -9.55 -19.79 3.64
CA TRP A 55 -9.32 -19.67 5.07
C TRP A 55 -7.87 -19.38 5.36
N PHE A 56 -7.64 -18.78 6.52
CA PHE A 56 -6.32 -18.37 6.98
C PHE A 56 -5.94 -19.19 8.20
N ASP A 57 -4.65 -19.52 8.32
CA ASP A 57 -4.08 -20.18 9.48
C ASP A 57 -2.86 -19.40 9.97
N GLY A 58 -2.87 -19.02 11.25
CA GLY A 58 -1.83 -18.21 11.88
C GLY A 58 -2.17 -16.72 12.03
N LEU A 59 -3.44 -16.32 11.94
CA LEU A 59 -3.88 -14.94 12.23
C LEU A 59 -4.23 -14.75 13.72
N GLU A 60 -4.04 -13.54 14.23
CA GLU A 60 -4.41 -13.14 15.61
C GLU A 60 -5.93 -13.08 15.80
N GLU A 61 -6.66 -12.62 14.79
CA GLU A 61 -8.11 -12.46 14.85
C GLU A 61 -8.84 -13.79 14.59
N ASP A 62 -9.49 -14.34 15.63
CA ASP A 62 -10.13 -15.65 15.59
C ASP A 62 -11.41 -15.70 14.73
N ASP A 63 -11.98 -14.53 14.39
CA ASP A 63 -13.11 -14.42 13.45
C ASP A 63 -12.69 -14.67 12.00
N MET A 64 -11.39 -14.57 11.70
CA MET A 64 -10.82 -14.94 10.41
C MET A 64 -9.98 -16.22 10.48
N ASN A 65 -9.23 -16.42 11.56
CA ASN A 65 -8.35 -17.57 11.72
C ASN A 65 -9.14 -18.89 11.80
N GLY A 66 -8.85 -19.81 10.88
CA GLY A 66 -9.51 -21.12 10.81
C GLY A 66 -10.98 -21.09 10.36
N LYS A 67 -11.50 -19.95 9.91
CA LYS A 67 -12.88 -19.82 9.42
C LYS A 67 -12.94 -19.96 7.89
N ARG A 68 -14.01 -20.59 7.39
CA ARG A 68 -14.30 -20.65 5.95
C ARG A 68 -14.95 -19.36 5.51
N LEU A 69 -14.30 -18.64 4.61
CA LEU A 69 -14.72 -17.31 4.17
C LEU A 69 -15.19 -17.36 2.71
N CYS A 70 -16.39 -16.83 2.50
CA CYS A 70 -17.03 -16.65 1.19
C CYS A 70 -18.15 -15.60 1.30
N GLY A 71 -18.57 -15.03 0.18
CA GLY A 71 -19.58 -13.97 0.12
C GLY A 71 -19.23 -12.82 1.07
N ASP A 72 -20.23 -12.34 1.82
CA ASP A 72 -20.07 -11.18 2.71
C ASP A 72 -19.45 -11.51 4.07
N ARG A 73 -18.95 -12.74 4.27
CA ARG A 73 -18.49 -13.21 5.59
C ARG A 73 -17.11 -12.66 5.97
N PHE A 74 -16.76 -11.49 5.43
CA PHE A 74 -15.41 -10.97 5.41
C PHE A 74 -15.40 -9.49 5.87
N PRO A 75 -14.61 -9.11 6.90
CA PRO A 75 -14.51 -7.72 7.30
C PRO A 75 -13.80 -6.93 6.21
N LYS A 76 -14.54 -6.05 5.55
CA LYS A 76 -13.96 -5.16 4.55
C LYS A 76 -13.07 -4.17 5.28
N THR A 77 -11.83 -4.00 4.78
CA THR A 77 -10.94 -2.85 4.97
C THR A 77 -10.08 -2.75 6.24
N SER A 78 -9.73 -3.84 6.93
CA SER A 78 -8.75 -3.77 8.03
C SER A 78 -7.66 -4.83 7.90
N ALA A 79 -6.40 -4.43 8.07
CA ALA A 79 -5.29 -5.38 8.21
C ALA A 79 -5.43 -6.23 9.48
N VAL A 80 -5.22 -7.53 9.34
CA VAL A 80 -5.13 -8.47 10.47
C VAL A 80 -3.69 -8.91 10.66
N ARG A 81 -3.23 -8.93 11.91
CA ARG A 81 -1.87 -9.36 12.28
C ARG A 81 -1.76 -10.88 12.32
N THR A 82 -0.58 -11.41 12.02
CA THR A 82 -0.25 -12.82 12.25
C THR A 82 0.22 -13.06 13.68
N LYS A 83 -0.10 -14.24 14.24
CA LYS A 83 0.34 -14.69 15.58
C LYS A 83 1.87 -14.84 15.69
N GLY A 84 2.58 -14.84 14.57
CA GLY A 84 4.04 -14.97 14.53
C GLY A 84 4.62 -14.73 13.13
N ASP A 85 5.76 -15.35 12.88
CA ASP A 85 6.59 -15.25 11.68
C ASP A 85 6.05 -16.01 10.46
N ARG A 86 4.99 -16.79 10.65
CA ARG A 86 4.42 -17.68 9.63
C ARG A 86 2.90 -17.65 9.64
N PHE A 87 2.33 -17.67 8.45
CA PHE A 87 0.91 -17.91 8.24
C PHE A 87 0.67 -18.62 6.90
N THR A 88 -0.49 -19.24 6.75
CA THR A 88 -0.87 -19.95 5.53
C THR A 88 -2.23 -19.49 5.06
N ILE A 89 -2.34 -19.22 3.76
CA ILE A 89 -3.62 -19.00 3.08
C ILE A 89 -3.97 -20.27 2.34
N TRP A 90 -5.19 -20.75 2.52
CA TRP A 90 -5.69 -21.92 1.83
C TRP A 90 -6.96 -21.59 1.07
N TRP A 91 -7.12 -22.18 -0.11
CA TRP A 91 -8.36 -22.12 -0.86
C TRP A 91 -8.79 -23.51 -1.29
N SER A 92 -10.10 -23.74 -1.22
CA SER A 92 -10.74 -24.96 -1.65
C SER A 92 -11.87 -24.59 -2.59
N SER A 93 -11.90 -25.24 -3.75
CA SER A 93 -13.04 -25.24 -4.64
C SER A 93 -13.52 -26.67 -4.87
N GLU A 94 -14.83 -26.90 -4.83
CA GLU A 94 -15.41 -28.21 -5.13
C GLU A 94 -15.85 -28.31 -6.61
N PRO A 95 -15.88 -29.53 -7.18
CA PRO A 95 -16.50 -29.78 -8.48
C PRO A 95 -17.90 -29.18 -8.57
N SER A 96 -18.12 -28.21 -9.48
CA SER A 96 -19.43 -27.63 -9.72
C SER A 96 -19.91 -27.94 -11.13
N ARG A 97 -21.17 -28.38 -11.29
CA ARG A 97 -21.82 -28.54 -12.60
C ARG A 97 -22.15 -27.18 -13.25
N ASP A 98 -22.16 -26.11 -12.45
CA ASP A 98 -22.33 -24.74 -12.92
C ASP A 98 -20.96 -24.18 -13.35
N ALA A 99 -20.64 -24.37 -14.62
CA ALA A 99 -19.38 -23.90 -15.23
C ALA A 99 -19.25 -22.36 -15.27
N ASP A 100 -20.35 -21.62 -15.08
CA ASP A 100 -20.36 -20.15 -15.19
C ASP A 100 -20.03 -19.42 -13.87
N LYS A 101 -19.77 -20.16 -12.78
CA LYS A 101 -19.36 -19.54 -11.51
C LYS A 101 -17.93 -19.05 -11.60
N LYS A 102 -17.74 -17.77 -11.28
CA LYS A 102 -16.42 -17.14 -11.14
C LYS A 102 -16.18 -16.91 -9.65
N ALA A 103 -14.95 -17.19 -9.23
CA ALA A 103 -14.50 -16.95 -7.88
C ALA A 103 -13.18 -16.18 -7.92
N SER A 104 -13.08 -15.08 -7.18
CA SER A 104 -11.81 -14.37 -7.04
C SER A 104 -11.58 -13.87 -5.64
N PHE A 105 -10.31 -13.75 -5.27
CA PHE A 105 -9.91 -13.04 -4.06
C PHE A 105 -8.67 -12.19 -4.32
N ASN A 106 -8.56 -11.10 -3.56
CA ASN A 106 -7.43 -10.19 -3.57
C ASN A 106 -7.01 -9.92 -2.14
N VAL A 107 -5.77 -10.28 -1.81
CA VAL A 107 -5.18 -10.13 -0.47
C VAL A 107 -3.84 -9.42 -0.62
N VAL A 108 -3.65 -8.37 0.16
CA VAL A 108 -2.37 -7.68 0.33
C VAL A 108 -1.68 -8.24 1.57
N ILE A 109 -0.38 -8.49 1.47
CA ILE A 109 0.42 -9.06 2.55
C ILE A 109 1.65 -8.17 2.71
N ALA A 110 1.81 -7.54 3.86
CA ALA A 110 2.95 -6.69 4.17
C ALA A 110 3.70 -7.22 5.39
N ALA A 111 5.04 -7.27 5.32
CA ALA A 111 5.86 -7.61 6.48
C ALA A 111 6.03 -6.39 7.40
N PHE A 112 5.79 -6.57 8.69
CA PHE A 112 5.99 -5.54 9.72
C PHE A 112 6.88 -6.06 10.84
N VAL A 113 7.47 -5.14 11.61
CA VAL A 113 8.33 -5.49 12.76
C VAL A 113 7.49 -5.71 14.01
N ASN A 114 7.64 -6.86 14.64
CA ASN A 114 7.00 -7.22 15.89
C ASN A 114 7.93 -6.86 17.06
N LYS A 115 7.93 -5.59 17.50
CA LYS A 115 8.82 -5.11 18.58
C LYS A 115 8.08 -5.09 19.92
N THR A 116 8.63 -5.75 20.93
CA THR A 116 8.08 -5.84 22.31
C THR A 116 8.63 -4.79 23.27
N SER A 117 9.70 -4.06 22.93
CA SER A 117 10.24 -3.00 23.79
C SER A 117 11.04 -1.96 23.00
N GLU A 118 10.33 -0.91 22.56
CA GLU A 118 10.78 0.48 22.33
C GLU A 118 9.69 1.12 21.46
N SER A 119 9.16 2.24 21.92
CA SER A 119 7.97 2.91 21.38
C SER A 119 8.11 3.49 19.96
N GLU A 120 9.23 3.23 19.29
CA GLU A 120 9.55 3.75 17.96
C GLU A 120 9.92 2.62 16.99
N CYS A 121 9.48 2.80 15.74
CA CYS A 121 9.87 1.92 14.64
C CYS A 121 11.40 1.90 14.50
N PRO A 122 11.99 0.80 13.97
CA PRO A 122 13.42 0.76 13.68
C PRO A 122 13.89 1.98 12.89
N GLU A 123 15.16 2.36 13.01
CA GLU A 123 15.71 3.48 12.24
C GLU A 123 15.37 3.34 10.76
N SER A 124 14.98 4.45 10.14
CA SER A 124 14.45 4.55 8.76
C SER A 124 13.05 3.98 8.51
N TRP A 125 12.45 3.16 9.37
CA TRP A 125 11.10 2.64 9.16
C TRP A 125 10.03 3.68 9.49
N ARG A 126 8.87 3.55 8.84
CA ARG A 126 7.73 4.44 9.05
C ARG A 126 6.58 3.71 9.73
N ARG A 127 5.80 4.45 10.52
CA ARG A 127 4.71 3.92 11.34
C ARG A 127 3.35 4.19 10.68
N CYS A 128 2.57 3.15 10.48
CA CYS A 128 1.15 3.23 10.11
C CYS A 128 0.31 3.79 11.26
N ASP A 129 -0.89 4.28 10.97
CA ASP A 129 -1.82 4.78 12.00
C ASP A 129 -2.29 3.68 12.95
N ASN A 130 -2.41 2.44 12.46
CA ASN A 130 -2.67 1.24 13.25
C ASN A 130 -1.47 0.77 14.11
N GLY A 131 -0.36 1.51 14.07
CA GLY A 131 0.83 1.29 14.86
C GLY A 131 1.82 0.26 14.31
N ALA A 132 1.56 -0.37 13.16
CA ALA A 132 2.54 -1.22 12.51
C ALA A 132 3.70 -0.41 11.93
N CYS A 133 4.90 -0.99 11.93
CA CYS A 133 6.08 -0.39 11.32
C CYS A 133 6.36 -1.08 9.99
N LEU A 134 6.43 -0.31 8.91
CA LEU A 134 6.73 -0.79 7.57
C LEU A 134 7.99 -0.12 7.00
N GLU A 135 8.64 -0.84 6.09
CA GLU A 135 9.81 -0.37 5.37
C GLU A 135 9.44 0.78 4.42
N PRO A 136 10.26 1.85 4.28
CA PRO A 136 9.91 3.01 3.45
C PRO A 136 9.62 2.73 1.98
N LEU A 137 10.12 1.59 1.46
CA LEU A 137 9.98 1.18 0.07
C LEU A 137 8.54 0.79 -0.30
N VAL A 138 7.72 0.41 0.67
CA VAL A 138 6.30 0.04 0.46
C VAL A 138 5.37 1.21 0.80
N TRP A 139 5.88 2.44 0.84
CA TRP A 139 5.06 3.62 1.04
C TRP A 139 4.90 4.31 -0.30
N CYS A 140 3.68 4.76 -0.59
CA CYS A 140 3.35 5.50 -1.80
C CYS A 140 3.57 4.66 -3.07
N ASP A 141 3.36 3.36 -2.97
CA ASP A 141 3.48 2.40 -4.06
C ASP A 141 2.12 2.09 -4.72
N GLY A 142 1.04 2.73 -4.24
CA GLY A 142 -0.32 2.55 -4.72
C GLY A 142 -1.02 1.32 -4.11
N ILE A 143 -0.44 0.70 -3.09
CA ILE A 143 -1.01 -0.44 -2.36
C ILE A 143 -1.16 -0.04 -0.90
N ASP A 144 -2.33 -0.28 -0.32
CA ASP A 144 -2.55 -0.10 1.11
C ASP A 144 -1.86 -1.23 1.91
N ASN A 145 -0.58 -1.04 2.21
CA ASN A 145 0.24 -2.02 2.92
C ASN A 145 0.01 -1.94 4.42
N CYS A 146 -0.40 -0.78 4.94
CA CYS A 146 -0.81 -0.63 6.32
C CYS A 146 -2.16 -1.33 6.59
N GLY A 147 -3.03 -1.43 5.59
CA GLY A 147 -4.42 -1.87 5.68
C GLY A 147 -5.35 -0.88 6.38
N ASP A 148 -4.88 0.35 6.60
CA ASP A 148 -5.63 1.51 7.07
C ASP A 148 -5.53 2.71 6.10
N GLY A 149 -4.80 2.54 4.98
CA GLY A 149 -4.53 3.53 3.96
C GLY A 149 -3.49 4.59 4.31
N SER A 150 -2.91 4.56 5.51
CA SER A 150 -2.03 5.62 6.00
C SER A 150 -0.76 5.78 5.17
N ASP A 151 -0.21 4.69 4.62
CA ASP A 151 0.97 4.68 3.76
C ASP A 151 0.75 5.31 2.37
N GLU A 152 -0.50 5.47 1.96
CA GLU A 152 -0.90 6.02 0.64
C GLU A 152 -1.58 7.39 0.73
N THR A 153 -1.57 8.01 1.92
CA THR A 153 -2.14 9.35 2.08
C THR A 153 -1.29 10.43 1.39
N ALA A 154 -1.95 11.46 0.86
CA ALA A 154 -1.25 12.59 0.24
C ALA A 154 -0.24 13.27 1.18
N ALA A 155 -0.50 13.29 2.50
CA ALA A 155 0.44 13.84 3.49
C ALA A 155 1.74 13.02 3.57
N ASN A 156 1.64 11.68 3.49
CA ASN A 156 2.79 10.78 3.59
C ASN A 156 3.49 10.54 2.23
N CYS A 157 2.82 10.89 1.13
CA CYS A 157 3.28 10.69 -0.25
C CYS A 157 3.60 11.96 -1.04
N SER A 158 3.35 13.14 -0.47
CA SER A 158 3.80 14.37 -1.09
C SER A 158 5.32 14.36 -1.14
N PRO A 159 5.97 14.48 -2.31
CA PRO A 159 7.38 14.82 -2.33
C PRO A 159 7.48 16.10 -1.53
N SER A 160 8.30 16.11 -0.48
CA SER A 160 8.62 17.34 0.23
C SER A 160 9.03 18.34 -0.83
N THR A 161 8.13 19.26 -1.18
CA THR A 161 8.46 20.37 -2.06
C THR A 161 9.32 21.28 -1.21
N VAL A 162 10.58 20.86 -1.06
CA VAL A 162 11.68 21.71 -0.68
C VAL A 162 11.92 22.68 -1.84
N LEU A 163 10.94 23.54 -2.10
CA LEU A 163 11.26 24.94 -2.26
C LEU A 163 11.68 25.41 -0.87
N SER A 164 12.82 24.89 -0.40
CA SER A 164 13.45 25.34 0.82
C SER A 164 13.46 26.86 0.75
N ILE A 165 13.07 27.53 1.82
CA ILE A 165 13.12 29.00 1.94
C ILE A 165 14.35 29.63 1.23
N PRO A 166 15.58 29.05 1.26
CA PRO A 166 16.69 29.53 0.44
C PRO A 166 16.47 29.55 -1.09
N GLY A 167 15.75 28.58 -1.68
CA GLY A 167 15.45 28.53 -3.11
C GLY A 167 14.55 29.69 -3.57
N ILE A 168 13.54 30.05 -2.78
CA ILE A 168 12.69 31.22 -3.04
C ILE A 168 13.52 32.51 -2.96
N VAL A 169 14.38 32.62 -1.94
CA VAL A 169 15.25 33.79 -1.75
C VAL A 169 16.24 33.93 -2.89
N ILE A 170 16.85 32.84 -3.36
CA ILE A 170 17.78 32.85 -4.50
C ILE A 170 17.08 33.33 -5.77
N ILE A 171 15.88 32.81 -6.07
CA ILE A 171 15.10 33.23 -7.25
C ILE A 171 14.76 34.73 -7.16
N ALA A 172 14.31 35.20 -6.00
CA ALA A 172 13.97 36.61 -5.80
C ALA A 172 15.19 37.53 -5.98
N VAL A 173 16.37 37.15 -5.48
CA VAL A 173 17.62 37.90 -5.66
C VAL A 173 18.05 37.95 -7.12
N LEU A 174 17.97 36.83 -7.84
CA LEU A 174 18.31 36.78 -9.27
C LEU A 174 17.38 37.69 -10.10
N VAL A 175 16.08 37.66 -9.82
CA VAL A 175 15.11 38.54 -10.49
C VAL A 175 15.39 40.00 -10.18
N ALA A 176 15.70 40.36 -8.93
CA ALA A 176 16.04 41.72 -8.55
C ALA A 176 17.32 42.22 -9.26
N LEU A 177 18.36 41.39 -9.37
CA LEU A 177 19.59 41.74 -10.09
C LEU A 177 19.35 41.97 -11.57
N ILE A 178 18.52 41.14 -12.21
CA ILE A 178 18.14 41.31 -13.63
C ILE A 178 17.38 42.63 -13.81
N ILE A 179 16.43 42.95 -12.93
CA ILE A 179 15.67 44.22 -12.99
C ILE A 179 16.62 45.42 -12.86
N VAL A 180 17.54 45.40 -11.87
CA VAL A 180 18.52 46.46 -11.67
C VAL A 180 19.41 46.63 -12.91
N ALA A 181 19.91 45.53 -13.49
CA ALA A 181 20.73 45.59 -14.70
C ALA A 181 19.97 46.22 -15.88
N VAL A 182 18.70 45.85 -16.09
CA VAL A 182 17.85 46.44 -17.14
C VAL A 182 17.65 47.94 -16.91
N VAL A 183 17.36 48.36 -15.67
CA VAL A 183 17.19 49.78 -15.33
C VAL A 183 18.48 50.57 -15.58
N VAL A 184 19.63 50.03 -15.19
CA VAL A 184 20.94 50.66 -15.44
C VAL A 184 21.22 50.78 -16.94
N VAL A 185 20.98 49.72 -17.72
CA VAL A 185 21.15 49.74 -19.18
C VAL A 185 20.25 50.81 -19.81
N VAL A 186 18.97 50.85 -19.43
CA VAL A 186 18.01 51.86 -19.94
C VAL A 186 18.46 53.28 -19.59
N PHE A 187 18.91 53.51 -18.36
CA PHE A 187 19.39 54.82 -17.90
C PHE A 187 20.64 55.26 -18.66
N VAL A 188 21.63 54.37 -18.83
CA VAL A 188 22.86 54.64 -19.60
C VAL A 188 22.53 54.90 -21.07
N CYS A 189 21.64 54.11 -21.68
CA CYS A 189 21.18 54.32 -23.05
C CYS A 189 20.49 55.68 -23.22
N LYS A 190 19.62 56.08 -22.28
CA LYS A 190 18.97 57.40 -22.29
C LYS A 190 19.99 58.53 -22.16
N ARG A 191 20.95 58.44 -21.23
CA ARG A 191 22.00 59.47 -21.06
C ARG A 191 22.93 59.59 -22.28
N ARG A 192 23.34 58.47 -22.88
CA ARG A 192 24.16 58.51 -24.11
C ARG A 192 23.44 59.14 -25.28
N ARG A 193 22.12 58.91 -25.42
CA ARG A 193 21.29 59.57 -26.44
C ARG A 193 21.20 61.09 -26.21
N ALA A 194 21.03 61.52 -24.96
CA ALA A 194 21.01 62.95 -24.63
C ALA A 194 22.35 63.64 -24.94
N TYR A 195 23.48 63.01 -24.60
CA TYR A 195 24.81 63.58 -24.87
C TYR A 195 25.11 63.74 -26.36
N ARG A 196 24.67 62.80 -27.21
CA ARG A 196 24.84 62.87 -28.68
C ARG A 196 23.92 63.87 -29.39
N ALA A 197 22.93 64.44 -28.68
CA ALA A 197 21.98 65.41 -29.25
C ALA A 197 22.39 66.87 -28.97
N THR A 198 23.52 67.09 -28.29
CA THR A 198 24.22 68.37 -28.08
C THR A 198 25.49 68.40 -28.91
#